data_AF-A0A8T0B106-F1
#
_entry.id   AF-A0A8T0B106-F1
#
_cell.length_a   1.000
_cell.length_b   1.000
_cell.length_c   1.000
_cell.angle_alpha   90.00
_cell.angle_beta   90.00
_cell.angle_gamma   90.00
#
_symmetry.space_group_name_H-M   'P 1'
#
loop_
_entity.id
_entity.type
_entity.pdbx_description
1 polymer ?
#
loop_
_entity_poly.entity_id
_entity_poly.type
_entity_poly.pdbx_seq_one_letter_code
_entity_poly.pdbx_strand_id
1 'polypeptide(L)'
;MKQSHEEFLTDDRIQRQISVIFGSKYLECIIGICEGNLDYLERLPTKLETICQLCQTSHDPKQPCDAEQSWEQAVRRSGMEITPETEMLAKNIGWEKIYNTFILNKGQDDSETNVNAGEKPGP
;
A
#
# COMPACT_ATOMS: atom_id res chain seq x y z
N MET A 1 -3.30 -23.10 19.14
CA MET A 1 -2.77 -22.04 20.02
C MET A 1 -2.37 -20.87 19.14
N LYS A 2 -2.94 -19.68 19.37
CA LYS A 2 -2.39 -18.44 18.81
C LYS A 2 -1.34 -17.96 19.80
N GLN A 3 -0.07 -18.05 19.46
CA GLN A 3 0.98 -17.38 20.26
C GLN A 3 0.81 -15.88 20.09
N SER A 4 0.89 -15.13 21.19
CA SER A 4 0.79 -13.67 21.15
C SER A 4 2.07 -13.07 20.53
N HIS A 5 1.96 -11.90 19.91
CA HIS A 5 3.14 -11.15 19.46
C HIS A 5 4.05 -10.75 20.64
N GLU A 6 3.48 -10.58 21.84
CA GLU A 6 4.23 -10.34 23.08
C GLU A 6 5.12 -11.53 23.48
N GLU A 7 4.67 -12.76 23.23
CA GLU A 7 5.48 -13.97 23.47
C GLU A 7 6.64 -14.05 22.48
N PHE A 8 6.46 -13.57 21.25
CA PHE A 8 7.54 -13.49 20.26
C PHE A 8 8.61 -12.47 20.65
N LEU A 9 8.20 -11.29 21.16
CA LEU A 9 9.13 -10.25 21.62
C LEU A 9 10.01 -10.71 22.78
N THR A 10 9.57 -11.71 23.54
CA THR A 10 10.29 -12.26 24.69
C THR A 10 11.05 -13.56 24.38
N ASP A 11 10.88 -14.14 23.19
CA ASP A 11 11.55 -15.39 22.78
C ASP A 11 12.79 -15.13 21.90
N ASP A 12 13.93 -14.92 22.56
CA ASP A 12 15.25 -14.76 21.92
C ASP A 12 15.64 -15.93 21.01
N ARG A 13 15.14 -17.15 21.28
CA ARG A 13 15.48 -18.34 20.50
C ARG A 13 14.82 -18.24 19.13
N ILE A 14 13.53 -17.89 19.07
CA ILE A 14 12.81 -17.73 17.81
C ILE A 14 13.37 -16.53 17.03
N GLN A 15 13.63 -15.40 17.69
CA GLN A 15 14.23 -14.24 17.04
C GLN A 15 15.59 -14.59 16.40
N ARG A 16 16.45 -15.32 17.12
CA ARG A 16 17.73 -15.78 16.58
C ARG A 16 17.56 -16.71 15.37
N GLN A 17 16.60 -17.62 15.40
CA GLN A 17 16.31 -18.49 14.25
C GLN A 17 15.86 -17.69 13.02
N ILE A 18 14.98 -16.70 13.22
CA ILE A 18 14.53 -15.82 12.14
C ILE A 18 15.71 -15.02 11.58
N SER A 19 16.58 -14.47 12.43
CA SER A 19 17.76 -13.74 11.98
C SER A 19 18.75 -14.62 11.20
N VAL A 20 18.88 -15.90 11.55
CA VAL A 20 19.78 -16.83 10.85
C VAL A 20 19.22 -17.23 9.49
N ILE A 21 17.90 -17.46 9.39
CA ILE A 21 17.26 -17.96 8.17
C ILE A 21 16.97 -16.82 7.18
N PHE A 22 16.45 -15.70 7.68
CA PHE A 22 15.95 -14.58 6.86
C PHE A 22 16.83 -13.33 6.93
N GLY A 23 17.82 -13.31 7.81
CA GLY A 23 18.72 -12.17 8.01
C GLY A 23 18.22 -11.17 9.05
N SER A 24 19.14 -10.37 9.59
CA SER A 24 18.88 -9.41 10.67
C SER A 24 17.87 -8.31 10.27
N LYS A 25 17.94 -7.82 9.03
CA LYS A 25 16.98 -6.83 8.51
C LYS A 25 15.53 -7.30 8.54
N TYR A 26 15.31 -8.59 8.34
CA TYR A 26 13.97 -9.17 8.39
C TYR A 26 13.49 -9.32 9.83
N LEU A 27 14.39 -9.69 10.75
CA LEU A 27 14.09 -9.70 12.18
C LEU A 27 13.72 -8.30 12.70
N GLU A 28 14.52 -7.28 12.38
CA GLU A 28 14.25 -5.87 12.76
C GLU A 28 12.88 -5.40 12.25
N CYS A 29 12.52 -5.80 11.02
CA CYS A 29 11.20 -5.54 10.47
C CYS A 29 10.08 -6.18 11.30
N ILE A 30 10.20 -7.46 11.65
CA ILE A 30 9.16 -8.16 12.41
C ILE A 30 9.03 -7.56 13.82
N ILE A 31 10.16 -7.27 14.48
CA ILE A 31 10.17 -6.63 15.80
C ILE A 31 9.47 -5.27 15.72
N GLY A 32 9.80 -4.43 14.74
CA GLY A 32 9.15 -3.14 14.58
C GLY A 32 7.63 -3.26 14.34
N ILE A 33 7.17 -4.30 13.64
CA ILE A 33 5.72 -4.58 13.48
C ILE A 33 5.10 -5.00 14.82
N CYS A 34 5.76 -5.90 15.56
CA CYS A 34 5.25 -6.40 16.83
C CYS A 34 5.23 -5.34 17.93
N GLU A 35 6.15 -4.37 17.90
CA GLU A 35 6.19 -3.24 18.82
C GLU A 35 5.25 -2.09 18.42
N GLY A 36 4.60 -2.18 17.25
CA GLY A 36 3.79 -1.10 16.68
C GLY A 36 4.60 0.10 16.18
N ASN A 37 5.93 -0.04 16.08
CA ASN A 37 6.86 0.99 15.58
C ASN A 37 6.90 1.03 14.05
N LEU A 38 6.42 0.00 13.38
CA LEU A 38 6.25 -0.08 11.93
C LEU A 38 4.77 -0.32 11.60
N ASP A 39 4.18 0.56 10.81
CA ASP A 39 2.83 0.39 10.31
C ASP A 39 2.79 -0.78 9.31
N TYR A 40 2.30 -1.94 9.78
CA TYR A 40 2.09 -3.13 8.94
C TYR A 40 1.23 -2.81 7.71
N LEU A 41 0.25 -1.93 7.90
CA LEU A 41 -0.65 -1.48 6.83
C LEU A 41 0.08 -0.67 5.75
N GLU A 42 1.13 0.08 6.10
CA GLU A 42 1.88 0.88 5.13
C GLU A 42 2.80 0.04 4.24
N ARG A 43 3.16 -1.17 4.70
CA ARG A 43 4.03 -2.12 3.98
C ARG A 43 3.29 -3.24 3.25
N LEU A 44 1.97 -3.36 3.44
CA LEU A 44 1.18 -4.27 2.63
C LEU A 44 1.12 -3.72 1.19
N PRO A 45 1.55 -4.50 0.18
CA PRO A 45 1.20 -4.17 -1.18
C PRO A 45 -0.33 -4.16 -1.23
N THR A 46 -0.89 -3.07 -1.77
CA THR A 46 -2.33 -2.88 -1.95
C THR A 46 -3.15 -3.03 -0.65
N LYS A 47 -3.10 -2.01 0.23
CA LYS A 47 -3.96 -1.83 1.43
C LYS A 47 -5.41 -2.30 1.22
N LEU A 48 -5.99 -2.09 0.05
CA LEU A 48 -7.39 -2.44 -0.25
C LEU A 48 -7.61 -3.93 -0.58
N GLU A 49 -6.68 -4.58 -1.28
CA GLU A 49 -6.74 -6.03 -1.52
C GLU A 49 -6.64 -6.80 -0.21
N THR A 50 -5.72 -6.40 0.67
CA THR A 50 -5.53 -7.09 1.95
C THR A 50 -6.71 -6.85 2.88
N ILE A 51 -7.29 -5.63 2.91
CA ILE A 51 -8.54 -5.38 3.65
C ILE A 51 -9.67 -6.27 3.13
N CYS A 52 -9.82 -6.43 1.81
CA CYS A 52 -10.84 -7.34 1.29
C CYS A 52 -10.58 -8.82 1.59
N GLN A 53 -9.35 -9.28 1.52
CA GLN A 53 -8.98 -10.64 1.92
C GLN A 53 -9.18 -10.87 3.43
N LEU A 54 -8.90 -9.86 4.26
CA LEU A 54 -9.18 -9.89 5.70
C LEU A 54 -10.69 -9.91 5.98
N CYS A 55 -11.50 -9.12 5.27
CA CYS A 55 -12.95 -9.16 5.37
C CYS A 55 -13.53 -10.51 4.95
N GLN A 56 -12.97 -11.15 3.91
CA GLN A 56 -13.39 -12.48 3.45
C GLN A 56 -12.99 -13.61 4.41
N THR A 57 -11.87 -13.47 5.13
CA THR A 57 -11.36 -14.47 6.09
C THR A 57 -11.90 -14.26 7.49
N SER A 58 -12.29 -13.04 7.86
CA SER A 58 -13.12 -12.79 9.03
C SER A 58 -14.54 -13.29 8.71
N HIS A 59 -15.06 -14.20 9.53
CA HIS A 59 -16.43 -14.74 9.42
C HIS A 59 -17.54 -13.69 9.69
N ASP A 60 -17.35 -12.42 9.30
CA ASP A 60 -18.38 -11.39 9.42
C ASP A 60 -19.21 -11.32 8.13
N PRO A 61 -20.44 -11.90 8.11
CA PRO A 61 -21.24 -12.02 6.90
C PRO A 61 -21.92 -10.71 6.47
N LYS A 62 -21.68 -9.59 7.17
CA LYS A 62 -22.45 -8.35 6.97
C LYS A 62 -21.87 -7.37 5.96
N GLN A 63 -20.67 -7.60 5.45
CA GLN A 63 -20.10 -6.72 4.44
C GLN A 63 -19.45 -7.53 3.32
N PRO A 64 -20.14 -7.73 2.17
CA PRO A 64 -19.45 -8.24 0.99
C PRO A 64 -18.36 -7.22 0.64
N CYS A 65 -17.09 -7.61 0.79
CA CYS A 65 -16.00 -6.78 0.28
C CYS A 65 -16.00 -6.90 -1.24
N ASP A 66 -16.75 -6.02 -1.89
CA ASP A 66 -16.62 -5.81 -3.32
C ASP A 66 -15.32 -5.03 -3.54
N ALA A 67 -14.26 -5.78 -3.83
CA ALA A 67 -12.93 -5.25 -4.05
C ALA A 67 -12.93 -4.22 -5.18
N GLU A 68 -13.69 -4.45 -6.25
CA GLU A 68 -13.78 -3.53 -7.39
C GLU A 68 -14.44 -2.21 -6.99
N GLN A 69 -15.53 -2.23 -6.23
CA GLN A 69 -16.14 -1.00 -5.70
C GLN A 69 -15.20 -0.25 -4.74
N SER A 70 -14.41 -0.99 -3.96
CA SER A 70 -13.45 -0.40 -3.02
C SER A 70 -12.32 0.33 -3.77
N TRP A 71 -11.82 -0.28 -4.84
CA TRP A 71 -10.83 0.33 -5.73
C TRP A 71 -11.40 1.54 -6.50
N GLU A 72 -12.62 1.43 -7.03
CA GLU A 72 -13.32 2.53 -7.68
C GLU A 72 -13.46 3.74 -6.74
N GLN A 73 -13.88 3.50 -5.49
CA GLN A 73 -13.97 4.56 -4.49
C GLN A 73 -12.60 5.16 -4.15
N ALA A 74 -11.54 4.35 -4.10
CA ALA A 74 -10.19 4.84 -3.84
C ALA A 74 -9.68 5.75 -4.98
N VAL A 75 -9.91 5.36 -6.24
CA VAL A 75 -9.59 6.20 -7.41
C VAL A 75 -10.41 7.49 -7.37
N ARG A 76 -11.72 7.43 -7.07
CA ARG A 76 -12.56 8.63 -6.92
C ARG A 76 -12.07 9.58 -5.81
N ARG A 77 -11.62 9.04 -4.69
CA ARG A 77 -11.11 9.84 -3.56
C ARG A 77 -9.69 10.38 -3.79
N SER A 78 -8.95 9.83 -4.74
CA SER A 78 -7.58 10.27 -5.05
C SER A 78 -7.49 11.65 -5.71
N GLY A 79 -8.64 12.20 -6.16
CA GLY A 79 -8.66 13.46 -6.91
C GLY A 79 -8.31 13.30 -8.39
N MET A 80 -8.13 12.08 -8.89
CA MET A 80 -8.02 11.80 -10.32
C MET A 80 -9.31 12.17 -11.05
N GLU A 81 -9.19 12.88 -12.16
CA GLU A 81 -10.30 13.11 -13.08
C GLU A 81 -10.69 11.78 -13.73
N ILE A 82 -11.92 11.34 -13.48
CA ILE A 82 -12.47 10.12 -14.08
C ILE A 82 -13.19 10.51 -15.36
N THR A 83 -12.52 10.28 -16.49
CA THR A 83 -13.09 10.45 -17.82
C THR A 83 -13.84 9.19 -18.28
N PRO A 84 -14.74 9.28 -19.27
CA PRO A 84 -15.41 8.11 -19.84
C PRO A 84 -14.43 7.05 -20.38
N GLU A 85 -13.28 7.48 -20.89
CA GLU A 85 -12.20 6.58 -21.34
C GLU A 85 -11.59 5.82 -20.17
N THR A 86 -11.42 6.48 -19.02
CA THR A 86 -10.90 5.87 -17.79
C THR A 86 -11.89 4.85 -17.22
N GLU A 87 -13.19 5.14 -17.24
CA GLU A 87 -14.23 4.17 -16.87
C GLU A 87 -14.28 2.96 -17.81
N MET A 88 -14.15 3.21 -19.13
CA MET A 88 -14.13 2.14 -20.12
C MET A 88 -12.88 1.26 -19.95
N LEU A 89 -11.73 1.88 -19.66
CA LEU A 89 -10.50 1.16 -19.36
C LEU A 89 -10.65 0.36 -18.07
N ALA A 90 -11.19 0.95 -17.00
CA ALA A 90 -11.45 0.26 -15.73
C ALA A 90 -12.35 -0.97 -15.92
N LYS A 91 -13.40 -0.87 -16.74
CA LYS A 91 -14.25 -2.03 -17.09
C LYS A 91 -13.50 -3.15 -17.80
N ASN A 92 -12.43 -2.82 -18.52
CA ASN A 92 -11.64 -3.79 -19.28
C ASN A 92 -10.49 -4.39 -18.46
N ILE A 93 -9.85 -3.61 -17.57
CA ILE A 93 -8.63 -4.01 -16.87
C ILE A 93 -8.73 -4.02 -15.33
N GLY A 94 -9.87 -3.62 -14.77
CA GLY A 94 -10.13 -3.52 -13.33
C GLY A 94 -9.73 -2.17 -12.72
N TRP A 95 -10.47 -1.73 -11.70
CA TRP A 95 -10.19 -0.48 -10.98
C TRP A 95 -8.88 -0.52 -10.17
N GLU A 96 -8.48 -1.70 -9.71
CA GLU A 96 -7.20 -1.92 -9.04
C GLU A 96 -6.03 -1.51 -9.94
N LYS A 97 -6.06 -1.94 -11.20
CA LYS A 97 -4.98 -1.68 -12.15
C LYS A 97 -4.91 -0.21 -12.52
N ILE A 98 -6.06 0.48 -12.59
CA ILE A 98 -6.13 1.93 -12.73
C ILE A 98 -5.46 2.61 -11.53
N TYR A 99 -5.81 2.20 -10.30
CA TYR A 99 -5.24 2.77 -9.08
C TYR A 99 -3.71 2.61 -9.03
N ASN A 100 -3.21 1.40 -9.29
CA ASN A 100 -1.77 1.12 -9.32
C ASN A 100 -1.06 1.95 -10.41
N THR A 101 -1.64 2.06 -11.61
CA THR A 101 -1.00 2.70 -12.75
C THR A 101 -0.99 4.23 -12.63
N PHE A 102 -2.09 4.83 -12.19
CA PHE A 102 -2.29 6.28 -12.29
C PHE A 102 -2.25 7.01 -10.95
N ILE A 103 -2.41 6.32 -9.82
CA ILE A 103 -2.43 6.95 -8.49
C ILE A 103 -1.14 6.66 -7.73
N LEU A 104 -0.76 5.40 -7.59
CA LEU A 104 0.46 5.05 -6.85
C LEU A 104 1.74 5.49 -7.57
N ASN A 105 1.78 5.39 -8.89
CA ASN A 105 2.96 5.81 -9.66
C ASN A 105 3.08 7.33 -9.85
N LYS A 106 2.06 8.14 -9.50
CA LYS A 106 2.13 9.60 -9.63
C LYS A 106 3.10 10.27 -8.65
N GLY A 107 3.53 9.57 -7.60
CA GLY A 107 4.50 10.11 -6.62
C GLY A 107 5.95 10.22 -7.12
N GLN A 108 6.25 9.92 -8.39
CA GLN A 108 7.63 9.95 -8.92
C GLN A 108 7.94 11.10 -9.88
N ASP A 109 7.01 12.00 -10.21
CA ASP A 109 7.20 13.00 -11.29
C ASP A 109 7.16 14.48 -10.83
N ASP A 110 6.98 14.77 -9.55
CA ASP A 110 6.86 16.16 -9.06
C ASP A 110 8.21 16.85 -8.75
N SER A 111 9.35 16.29 -9.18
CA SER A 111 10.66 16.90 -8.95
C SER A 111 11.34 17.45 -10.21
N GLU A 112 10.62 18.03 -11.17
CA GLU A 112 11.31 18.77 -12.24
C GLU A 112 10.42 19.76 -12.99
N THR A 113 9.99 20.84 -12.32
CA THR A 113 9.82 22.14 -13.00
C THR A 113 10.01 23.29 -12.01
N ASN A 114 11.22 23.87 -11.99
CA ASN A 114 11.31 25.30 -11.71
C ASN A 114 12.07 25.99 -12.85
N VAL A 115 11.26 26.66 -13.67
CA VAL A 115 11.65 27.58 -14.72
C VAL A 115 12.32 28.78 -14.05
N ASN A 116 13.52 29.14 -14.48
CA ASN A 116 13.92 30.54 -14.40
C ASN A 116 14.38 31.03 -15.78
N ALA A 117 13.42 31.66 -16.47
CA ALA A 117 13.62 32.45 -17.67
C ALA A 117 13.58 33.94 -17.24
N GLY A 118 14.62 34.67 -17.62
CA GLY A 118 14.79 36.12 -17.41
C GLY A 118 16.27 36.37 -17.10
N GLU A 119 17.09 37.04 -17.92
CA GLU A 119 16.84 38.28 -18.66
C GLU A 119 17.61 38.34 -20.00
N LYS A 120 17.09 39.20 -20.88
CA LYS A 120 17.50 39.47 -22.27
C LYS A 120 18.87 40.19 -22.40
N PRO A 121 19.44 40.26 -23.63
CA PRO A 121 20.73 40.88 -23.91
C PRO A 121 20.64 42.38 -24.31
N GLY A 122 21.72 43.12 -24.02
CA GLY A 122 22.18 44.33 -24.72
C GLY A 122 21.67 45.67 -24.17
N PRO A 123 22.37 46.80 -24.46
CA PRO A 123 23.35 47.02 -25.53
C PRO A 123 24.83 46.89 -25.13
#